data_AF-A0A2Z6CNA7-F1
#
_entry.id   AF-A0A2Z6CNA7-F1
#
_cell.length_a   1.000
_cell.length_b   1.000
_cell.length_c   1.000
_cell.angle_alpha   90.00
_cell.angle_beta   90.00
_cell.angle_gamma   90.00
#
_symmetry.space_group_name_H-M   'P 1'
#
loop_
_entity.id
_entity.type
_entity.pdbx_description
1 polymer ?
#
loop_
_entity_poly.entity_id
_entity_poly.type
_entity_poly.pdbx_seq_one_letter_code
_entity_poly.pdbx_strand_id
1 'polypeptide(L)'
;MTHLYRLKSGAAAFMAMALTTGAIAPIIAVAPAQAQYNLGQSRSTTIPANVTLPVTYEKEKVVVTPGESMSLKLRIANDIIDRNRNVLIPARTEVVGRLEPVDLYGRNSSSNRNNDNSKGVRFVASELVFPSGRRLPINANSRTITETEKITKGADTGQILTDAAIGAGAATVISLLTGNRKIEVLEPVAGGAAGALASVLLRKKQADVFVLRPEEDLDITLTSNLVISRNTTNY
;
A
#
# COMPACT_ATOMS: atom_id res chain seq x y z
N MET A 1 112.26 48.74 -10.09
CA MET A 1 110.91 49.15 -10.54
C MET A 1 110.34 47.96 -11.30
N THR A 2 109.63 47.05 -10.61
CA THR A 2 108.15 46.88 -10.70
C THR A 2 107.71 46.33 -12.09
N HIS A 3 106.96 45.24 -12.28
CA HIS A 3 106.02 44.47 -11.44
C HIS A 3 105.85 43.04 -12.00
N LEU A 4 105.57 42.08 -11.10
CA LEU A 4 105.13 40.69 -11.38
C LEU A 4 103.65 40.62 -11.79
N TYR A 5 103.22 39.45 -12.31
CA TYR A 5 101.96 38.68 -12.09
C TYR A 5 101.58 37.93 -13.39
N ARG A 6 102.13 36.74 -13.65
CA ARG A 6 101.62 35.41 -13.26
C ARG A 6 100.22 35.10 -13.83
N LEU A 7 100.19 34.45 -14.99
CA LEU A 7 98.99 33.80 -15.55
C LEU A 7 98.36 32.90 -14.50
N LYS A 8 97.10 33.17 -14.14
CA LYS A 8 96.27 32.26 -13.35
C LYS A 8 95.17 31.71 -14.23
N SER A 9 95.22 30.38 -14.37
CA SER A 9 94.19 29.51 -14.92
C SER A 9 92.80 29.86 -14.36
N GLY A 10 91.95 30.44 -15.20
CA GLY A 10 90.52 30.66 -14.95
C GLY A 10 89.64 29.56 -15.55
N ALA A 11 90.21 28.45 -16.03
CA ALA A 11 89.47 27.34 -16.62
C ALA A 11 88.84 26.39 -15.57
N ALA A 12 89.00 26.66 -14.27
CA ALA A 12 88.41 25.87 -13.19
C ALA A 12 87.03 26.39 -12.73
N ALA A 13 86.64 27.62 -13.09
CA ALA A 13 85.36 28.20 -12.64
C ALA A 13 84.13 27.64 -13.39
N PHE A 14 84.32 26.92 -14.50
CA PHE A 14 83.22 26.32 -15.27
C PHE A 14 82.90 24.86 -14.89
N MET A 15 83.73 24.19 -14.08
CA MET A 15 83.46 22.82 -13.60
C MET A 15 82.56 22.76 -12.36
N ALA A 16 82.01 23.89 -11.91
CA ALA A 16 80.98 23.96 -10.87
C ALA A 16 79.56 23.86 -11.44
N MET A 17 79.38 23.24 -12.63
CA MET A 17 78.10 22.66 -13.01
C MET A 17 77.87 21.41 -12.15
N ALA A 18 77.62 21.65 -10.86
CA ALA A 18 77.11 20.67 -9.94
C ALA A 18 75.84 20.08 -10.57
N LEU A 19 75.94 18.80 -10.89
CA LEU A 19 74.87 17.94 -11.35
C LEU A 19 73.73 17.98 -10.33
N THR A 20 72.80 18.92 -10.48
CA THR A 20 71.45 18.81 -9.92
C THR A 20 70.55 18.21 -10.99
N THR A 21 70.80 16.94 -11.31
CA THR A 21 69.76 16.09 -11.88
C THR A 21 68.72 15.88 -10.78
N GLY A 22 67.86 16.87 -10.58
CA GLY A 22 66.62 16.68 -9.86
C GLY A 22 65.82 15.66 -10.65
N ALA A 23 65.70 14.45 -10.14
CA ALA A 23 64.67 13.54 -10.61
C ALA A 23 63.34 14.26 -10.39
N ILE A 24 62.74 14.77 -11.47
CA ILE A 24 61.37 15.25 -11.44
C ILE A 24 60.52 13.98 -11.31
N ALA A 25 60.38 13.48 -10.09
CA ALA A 25 59.39 12.47 -9.80
C ALA A 25 58.02 13.09 -10.12
N PRO A 26 57.22 12.51 -11.02
CA PRO A 26 55.85 12.99 -11.17
C PRO A 26 55.15 12.68 -9.86
N ILE A 27 54.87 13.72 -9.06
CA ILE A 27 53.93 13.62 -7.95
C ILE A 27 52.55 13.57 -8.58
N ILE A 28 52.21 12.44 -9.21
CA ILE A 28 50.82 12.07 -9.40
C ILE A 28 50.35 11.68 -8.01
N ALA A 29 49.94 12.68 -7.23
CA ALA A 29 49.06 12.44 -6.12
C ALA A 29 47.78 11.89 -6.74
N VAL A 30 47.69 10.56 -6.82
CA VAL A 30 46.40 9.90 -6.93
C VAL A 30 45.73 10.25 -5.61
N ALA A 31 45.02 11.37 -5.57
CA ALA A 31 44.04 11.57 -4.51
C ALA A 31 43.20 10.29 -4.55
N PRO A 32 43.13 9.51 -3.46
CA PRO A 32 42.17 8.43 -3.45
C PRO A 32 40.85 9.10 -3.77
N ALA A 33 40.24 8.73 -4.89
CA ALA A 33 38.86 9.07 -5.13
C ALA A 33 38.13 8.40 -3.97
N GLN A 34 37.86 9.18 -2.92
CA GLN A 34 36.91 8.82 -1.90
C GLN A 34 35.60 8.78 -2.66
N ALA A 35 35.31 7.65 -3.31
CA ALA A 35 33.96 7.30 -3.65
C ALA A 35 33.25 7.31 -2.31
N GLN A 36 32.56 8.42 -2.01
CA GLN A 36 31.65 8.49 -0.88
C GLN A 36 30.60 7.42 -1.15
N TYR A 37 30.89 6.22 -0.68
CA TYR A 37 29.94 5.15 -0.58
C TYR A 37 28.97 5.66 0.48
N ASN A 38 27.89 6.29 0.03
CA ASN A 38 26.76 6.66 0.88
C ASN A 38 26.08 5.34 1.33
N LEU A 39 26.75 4.61 2.22
CA LEU A 39 26.36 3.36 2.87
C LEU A 39 25.22 3.58 3.89
N GLY A 40 24.63 4.77 3.94
CA GLY A 40 23.61 5.13 4.92
C GLY A 40 22.56 6.12 4.43
N GLN A 41 22.49 6.44 3.14
CA GLN A 41 21.34 7.20 2.64
C GLN A 41 20.16 6.26 2.47
N SER A 42 19.21 6.35 3.40
CA SER A 42 17.87 5.79 3.24
C SER A 42 17.30 6.28 1.92
N ARG A 43 17.34 5.42 0.90
CA ARG A 43 16.74 5.73 -0.40
C ARG A 43 15.23 5.66 -0.19
N SER A 44 14.60 6.82 -0.07
CA SER A 44 13.15 6.90 -0.15
C SER A 44 12.74 6.88 -1.63
N THR A 45 11.67 6.15 -1.91
CA THR A 45 11.01 6.17 -3.21
C THR A 45 9.56 6.59 -2.99
N THR A 46 9.02 7.39 -3.91
CA THR A 46 7.69 7.96 -3.78
C THR A 46 6.80 7.33 -4.82
N ILE A 47 5.72 6.69 -4.36
CA ILE A 47 4.62 6.31 -5.23
C ILE A 47 3.70 7.55 -5.35
N PRO A 48 3.44 8.05 -6.56
CA PRO A 48 2.58 9.22 -6.73
C PRO A 48 1.14 8.91 -6.34
N ALA A 49 0.38 9.96 -6.03
CA ALA A 49 -1.08 9.88 -5.95
C ALA A 49 -1.67 9.36 -7.27
N ASN A 50 -2.89 8.86 -7.20
CA ASN A 50 -3.65 8.28 -8.32
C ASN A 50 -3.07 6.96 -8.88
N VAL A 51 -2.18 6.30 -8.14
CA VAL A 51 -1.79 4.92 -8.41
C VAL A 51 -2.80 3.97 -7.77
N THR A 52 -3.27 2.99 -8.54
CA THR A 52 -4.15 1.94 -8.07
C THR A 52 -3.32 0.77 -7.54
N LEU A 53 -3.63 0.30 -6.34
CA LEU A 53 -3.06 -0.87 -5.73
C LEU A 53 -4.10 -1.99 -5.76
N PRO A 54 -3.83 -3.10 -6.47
CA PRO A 54 -4.76 -4.21 -6.55
C PRO A 54 -4.83 -4.92 -5.20
N VAL A 55 -6.05 -5.21 -4.75
CA VAL A 55 -6.29 -5.86 -3.46
C VAL A 55 -7.09 -7.14 -3.62
N THR A 56 -6.91 -8.04 -2.66
CA THR A 56 -7.64 -9.28 -2.53
C THR A 56 -8.08 -9.47 -1.08
N TYR A 57 -8.95 -10.43 -0.85
CA TYR A 57 -9.48 -10.79 0.46
C TYR A 57 -9.56 -12.30 0.60
N GLU A 58 -9.56 -12.79 1.83
CA GLU A 58 -9.62 -14.22 2.11
C GLU A 58 -10.96 -14.84 1.72
N LYS A 59 -12.01 -14.02 1.64
CA LYS A 59 -13.35 -14.42 1.19
C LYS A 59 -13.65 -13.83 -0.18
N GLU A 60 -14.45 -14.55 -0.94
CA GLU A 60 -14.90 -14.13 -2.28
C GLU A 60 -15.71 -12.83 -2.25
N LYS A 61 -16.56 -12.65 -1.24
CA LYS A 61 -17.50 -11.53 -1.15
C LYS A 61 -17.53 -10.94 0.25
N VAL A 62 -17.80 -9.63 0.31
CA VAL A 62 -18.01 -8.87 1.52
C VAL A 62 -19.39 -8.23 1.44
N VAL A 63 -20.26 -8.53 2.41
CA VAL A 63 -21.64 -8.01 2.44
C VAL A 63 -21.75 -6.92 3.50
N VAL A 64 -22.31 -5.77 3.13
CA VAL A 64 -22.50 -4.64 4.06
C VAL A 64 -23.85 -3.96 3.86
N THR A 65 -24.48 -3.58 4.97
CA THR A 65 -25.76 -2.87 4.96
C THR A 65 -25.56 -1.43 4.50
N PRO A 66 -26.49 -0.84 3.71
CA PRO A 66 -26.44 0.58 3.41
C PRO A 66 -26.48 1.46 4.66
N GLY A 67 -25.56 2.42 4.74
CA GLY A 67 -25.43 3.33 5.89
C GLY A 67 -24.58 2.80 7.05
N GLU A 68 -24.08 1.56 6.95
CA GLU A 68 -23.23 0.96 7.98
C GLU A 68 -21.75 1.05 7.62
N SER A 69 -20.90 1.18 8.64
CA SER A 69 -19.45 1.11 8.51
C SER A 69 -18.92 -0.22 9.03
N MET A 70 -17.98 -0.83 8.31
CA MET A 70 -17.40 -2.13 8.69
C MET A 70 -15.88 -2.12 8.57
N SER A 71 -15.18 -2.53 9.62
CA SER A 71 -13.71 -2.68 9.58
C SER A 71 -13.34 -3.87 8.69
N LEU A 72 -12.40 -3.68 7.77
CA LEU A 72 -11.98 -4.70 6.83
C LEU A 72 -10.48 -4.65 6.62
N LYS A 73 -9.87 -5.83 6.55
CA LYS A 73 -8.45 -6.00 6.28
C LYS A 73 -8.30 -6.71 4.95
N LEU A 74 -7.82 -5.99 3.95
CA LEU A 74 -7.52 -6.52 2.63
C LEU A 74 -6.04 -6.89 2.54
N ARG A 75 -5.63 -7.51 1.44
CA ARG A 75 -4.24 -7.83 1.15
C ARG A 75 -3.88 -7.32 -0.23
N ILE A 76 -2.67 -6.82 -0.41
CA ILE A 76 -2.14 -6.50 -1.73
C ILE A 76 -2.04 -7.79 -2.55
N ALA A 77 -2.67 -7.81 -3.73
CA ALA A 77 -2.76 -9.00 -4.55
C ALA A 77 -1.40 -9.40 -5.15
N ASN A 78 -0.65 -8.43 -5.66
CA ASN A 78 0.61 -8.64 -6.38
C ASN A 78 1.69 -7.63 -5.97
N ASP A 79 2.95 -7.98 -6.17
CA ASP A 79 4.08 -7.08 -5.91
C ASP A 79 3.93 -5.77 -6.72
N ILE A 80 3.94 -4.64 -6.02
CA ILE A 80 3.97 -3.32 -6.63
C ILE A 80 5.43 -2.97 -6.88
N ILE A 81 5.80 -2.88 -8.14
CA ILE A 81 7.19 -2.67 -8.56
C ILE A 81 7.36 -1.32 -9.26
N ASP A 82 8.55 -0.74 -9.11
CA ASP A 82 8.97 0.43 -9.90
C ASP A 82 9.48 0.00 -11.29
N ARG A 83 9.70 0.97 -12.19
CA ARG A 83 10.28 0.80 -13.53
C ARG A 83 11.60 0.03 -13.52
N ASN A 84 12.38 0.17 -12.44
CA ASN A 84 13.64 -0.54 -12.23
C ASN A 84 13.46 -1.96 -11.65
N ARG A 85 12.23 -2.50 -11.63
CA ARG A 85 11.87 -3.80 -11.03
C ARG A 85 12.16 -3.92 -9.53
N ASN A 86 12.24 -2.79 -8.83
CA ASN A 86 12.33 -2.79 -7.37
C ASN A 86 10.94 -3.01 -6.79
N VAL A 87 10.77 -4.00 -5.91
CA VAL A 87 9.54 -4.19 -5.15
C VAL A 87 9.39 -3.06 -4.13
N LEU A 88 8.36 -2.24 -4.31
CA LEU A 88 7.99 -1.13 -3.45
C LEU A 88 7.04 -1.59 -2.34
N ILE A 89 6.00 -2.33 -2.73
CA ILE A 89 5.03 -2.92 -1.82
C ILE A 89 4.92 -4.41 -2.17
N PRO A 90 5.36 -5.33 -1.28
CA PRO A 90 5.22 -6.75 -1.52
C PRO A 90 3.75 -7.21 -1.52
N ALA A 91 3.46 -8.26 -2.28
CA ALA A 91 2.21 -9.00 -2.20
C ALA A 91 1.97 -9.48 -0.76
N ARG A 92 0.69 -9.66 -0.40
CA ARG A 92 0.23 -10.03 0.94
C ARG A 92 0.48 -8.99 2.03
N THR A 93 1.03 -7.81 1.69
CA THR A 93 0.97 -6.64 2.58
C THR A 93 -0.49 -6.41 2.97
N GLU A 94 -0.78 -6.32 4.26
CA GLU A 94 -2.14 -6.10 4.73
C GLU A 94 -2.51 -4.63 4.55
N VAL A 95 -3.71 -4.38 4.06
CA VAL A 95 -4.31 -3.06 3.92
C VAL A 95 -5.40 -2.95 4.96
N VAL A 96 -5.13 -2.20 6.02
CA VAL A 96 -6.07 -1.96 7.10
C VAL A 96 -6.92 -0.74 6.74
N GLY A 97 -8.23 -0.90 6.87
CA GLY A 97 -9.18 0.16 6.59
C GLY A 97 -10.58 -0.21 7.03
N ARG A 98 -11.55 0.50 6.47
CA ARG A 98 -12.97 0.27 6.75
C ARG A 98 -13.82 0.65 5.54
N LEU A 99 -14.93 -0.06 5.38
CA LEU A 99 -16.02 0.35 4.52
C LEU A 99 -16.77 1.48 5.21
N GLU A 100 -16.97 2.59 4.49
CA GLU A 100 -17.69 3.76 4.96
C GLU A 100 -18.87 4.05 4.02
N PRO A 101 -20.03 4.44 4.57
CA PRO A 101 -21.15 4.89 3.76
C PRO A 101 -20.82 6.24 3.11
N VAL A 102 -21.28 6.41 1.87
CA VAL A 102 -21.16 7.65 1.12
C VAL A 102 -22.56 8.15 0.80
N ASP A 103 -22.89 9.37 1.23
CA ASP A 103 -24.15 10.00 0.86
C ASP A 103 -24.10 10.47 -0.58
N LEU A 104 -24.94 9.90 -1.45
CA LEU A 104 -25.04 10.30 -2.84
C LEU A 104 -26.17 11.33 -2.96
N TYR A 105 -25.85 12.60 -2.73
CA TYR A 105 -26.80 13.68 -3.00
C TYR A 105 -26.90 13.92 -4.51
N GLY A 106 -28.09 13.75 -5.09
CA GLY A 106 -28.43 14.33 -6.41
C GLY A 106 -28.03 13.54 -7.67
N ARG A 107 -27.78 12.23 -7.62
CA ARG A 107 -27.47 11.43 -8.83
C ARG A 107 -28.75 10.85 -9.46
N ASN A 108 -29.50 11.68 -10.19
CA ASN A 108 -30.54 11.31 -11.17
C ASN A 108 -31.38 10.05 -10.82
N SER A 109 -32.41 10.22 -9.99
CA SER A 109 -33.50 9.25 -9.85
C SER A 109 -34.33 9.20 -11.13
N SER A 110 -33.85 8.47 -12.14
CA SER A 110 -34.64 8.13 -13.32
C SER A 110 -35.66 7.06 -12.94
N SER A 111 -36.93 7.48 -12.90
CA SER A 111 -38.12 6.64 -13.08
C SER A 111 -38.20 5.33 -12.27
N ASN A 112 -38.21 5.40 -10.94
CA ASN A 112 -39.14 4.55 -10.17
C ASN A 112 -39.36 5.11 -8.77
N ARG A 113 -40.62 5.33 -8.42
CA ARG A 113 -41.08 5.91 -7.15
C ARG A 113 -40.66 5.00 -5.98
N ASN A 114 -39.61 5.37 -5.22
CA ASN A 114 -39.33 5.01 -3.80
C ASN A 114 -37.81 5.07 -3.44
N ASN A 115 -37.08 6.17 -3.62
CA ASN A 115 -35.70 6.19 -3.10
C ASN A 115 -35.16 7.58 -2.73
N ASP A 116 -35.48 8.05 -1.52
CA ASP A 116 -34.99 9.33 -0.96
C ASP A 116 -33.64 9.19 -0.21
N ASN A 117 -32.87 8.12 -0.41
CA ASN A 117 -31.55 7.97 0.19
C ASN A 117 -30.66 7.02 -0.62
N SER A 118 -30.19 7.44 -1.81
CA SER A 118 -29.11 6.70 -2.46
C SER A 118 -27.85 6.80 -1.62
N LYS A 119 -27.54 5.74 -0.88
CA LYS A 119 -26.25 5.55 -0.21
C LYS A 119 -25.35 4.79 -1.17
N GLY A 120 -24.07 5.09 -1.13
CA GLY A 120 -23.02 4.24 -1.66
C GLY A 120 -22.17 3.70 -0.51
N VAL A 121 -21.22 2.84 -0.85
CA VAL A 121 -20.18 2.39 0.08
C VAL A 121 -18.82 2.50 -0.58
N ARG A 122 -17.80 2.82 0.21
CA ARG A 122 -16.42 2.92 -0.25
C ARG A 122 -15.48 2.37 0.81
N PHE A 123 -14.46 1.64 0.40
CA PHE A 123 -13.38 1.26 1.28
C PHE A 123 -12.38 2.40 1.42
N VAL A 124 -12.07 2.77 2.66
CA VAL A 124 -11.08 3.78 3.02
C VAL A 124 -9.93 3.09 3.72
N ALA A 125 -8.78 3.10 3.08
CA ALA A 125 -7.56 2.50 3.59
C ALA A 125 -6.75 3.54 4.36
N SER A 126 -6.31 3.17 5.56
CA SER A 126 -5.57 4.05 6.46
C SER A 126 -4.13 3.58 6.73
N GLU A 127 -3.85 2.29 6.56
CA GLU A 127 -2.55 1.74 6.95
C GLU A 127 -2.18 0.48 6.14
N LEU A 128 -0.90 0.37 5.82
CA LEU A 128 -0.27 -0.83 5.30
C LEU A 128 0.52 -1.53 6.40
N VAL A 129 0.35 -2.84 6.53
CA VAL A 129 1.18 -3.71 7.37
C VAL A 129 1.97 -4.63 6.47
N PHE A 130 3.26 -4.34 6.33
CA PHE A 130 4.17 -5.13 5.52
C PHE A 130 4.38 -6.52 6.13
N PRO A 131 4.77 -7.54 5.33
CA PRO A 131 5.12 -8.86 5.86
C PRO A 131 6.19 -8.86 6.95
N SER A 132 7.03 -7.82 6.99
CA SER A 132 8.03 -7.61 8.05
C SER A 132 7.45 -7.10 9.38
N GLY A 133 6.13 -6.88 9.47
CA GLY A 133 5.46 -6.23 10.59
C GLY A 133 5.59 -4.70 10.61
N ARG A 134 6.32 -4.11 9.65
CA ARG A 134 6.43 -2.65 9.54
C ARG A 134 5.06 -2.08 9.15
N ARG A 135 4.66 -0.99 9.82
CA ARG A 135 3.42 -0.28 9.55
C ARG A 135 3.72 1.02 8.83
N LEU A 136 2.91 1.37 7.85
CA LEU A 136 3.04 2.62 7.07
C LEU A 136 1.65 3.22 6.86
N PRO A 137 1.38 4.44 7.32
CA PRO A 137 0.12 5.10 7.02
C PRO A 137 -0.02 5.32 5.51
N ILE A 138 -1.26 5.17 5.03
CA ILE A 138 -1.63 5.45 3.65
C ILE A 138 -2.92 6.24 3.60
N ASN A 139 -3.09 6.99 2.52
CA ASN A 139 -4.38 7.59 2.18
C ASN A 139 -4.79 7.03 0.82
N ALA A 140 -5.74 6.11 0.83
CA ALA A 140 -6.23 5.49 -0.39
C ALA A 140 -7.70 5.13 -0.24
N ASN A 141 -8.44 5.22 -1.34
CA ASN A 141 -9.87 4.93 -1.36
C ASN A 141 -10.18 4.00 -2.53
N SER A 142 -11.13 3.08 -2.35
CA SER A 142 -11.73 2.38 -3.48
C SER A 142 -12.65 3.32 -4.27
N ARG A 143 -13.15 2.84 -5.40
CA ARG A 143 -14.32 3.45 -6.04
C ARG A 143 -15.54 3.37 -5.11
N THR A 144 -16.48 4.29 -5.29
CA THR A 144 -17.77 4.23 -4.60
C THR A 144 -18.67 3.24 -5.31
N ILE A 145 -19.17 2.24 -4.58
CA ILE A 145 -20.11 1.24 -5.06
C ILE A 145 -21.52 1.69 -4.69
N THR A 146 -22.43 1.60 -5.65
CA THR A 146 -23.82 2.08 -5.50
C THR A 146 -24.85 1.00 -5.84
N GLU A 147 -24.40 -0.16 -6.32
CA GLU A 147 -25.24 -1.28 -6.70
C GLU A 147 -25.54 -2.15 -5.48
N THR A 148 -26.82 -2.38 -5.22
CA THR A 148 -27.28 -3.25 -4.13
C THR A 148 -27.94 -4.50 -4.68
N GLU A 149 -27.73 -5.62 -4.00
CA GLU A 149 -28.38 -6.90 -4.27
C GLU A 149 -29.45 -7.18 -3.20
N LYS A 150 -30.50 -7.91 -3.61
CA LYS A 150 -31.55 -8.35 -2.68
C LYS A 150 -31.17 -9.67 -2.05
N ILE A 151 -31.11 -9.69 -0.72
CA ILE A 151 -30.99 -10.90 0.07
C ILE A 151 -32.31 -11.21 0.76
N THR A 152 -32.68 -12.49 0.78
CA THR A 152 -33.93 -12.98 1.37
C THR A 152 -33.66 -14.09 2.38
N LYS A 153 -34.54 -14.20 3.37
CA LYS A 153 -34.47 -15.27 4.37
C LYS A 153 -35.03 -16.57 3.77
N GLY A 154 -34.25 -17.65 3.80
CA GLY A 154 -34.66 -18.97 3.31
C GLY A 154 -35.80 -19.59 4.13
N ALA A 155 -36.57 -20.47 3.49
CA ALA A 155 -37.80 -21.06 4.02
C ALA A 155 -37.57 -21.98 5.23
N ASP A 156 -36.41 -22.65 5.32
CA ASP A 156 -36.11 -23.57 6.41
C ASP A 156 -34.68 -23.35 6.91
N THR A 157 -34.52 -23.22 8.23
CA THR A 157 -33.23 -23.10 8.95
C THR A 157 -32.33 -21.90 8.63
N GLY A 158 -32.79 -20.67 8.87
CA GLY A 158 -31.90 -19.51 9.16
C GLY A 158 -30.87 -19.11 8.09
N GLN A 159 -30.84 -19.77 6.93
CA GLN A 159 -29.92 -19.53 5.83
C GLN A 159 -30.37 -18.29 5.05
N ILE A 160 -29.41 -17.47 4.63
CA ILE A 160 -29.65 -16.33 3.75
C ILE A 160 -29.44 -16.78 2.31
N LEU A 161 -30.43 -16.52 1.46
CA LEU A 161 -30.39 -16.79 0.03
C LEU A 161 -30.35 -15.45 -0.71
N THR A 162 -29.38 -15.29 -1.61
CA THR A 162 -29.31 -14.13 -2.51
C THR A 162 -30.11 -14.43 -3.77
N ASP A 163 -31.06 -13.54 -4.11
CA ASP A 163 -31.99 -13.77 -5.20
C ASP A 163 -31.54 -12.96 -6.43
N ALA A 164 -30.61 -13.53 -7.20
CA ALA A 164 -30.24 -13.07 -8.54
C ALA A 164 -29.59 -14.21 -9.30
N ALA A 165 -29.98 -14.41 -10.56
CA ALA A 165 -29.44 -15.44 -11.42
C ALA A 165 -27.90 -15.37 -11.48
N ILE A 166 -27.26 -16.46 -11.05
CA ILE A 166 -25.84 -16.82 -11.24
C ILE A 166 -24.85 -16.12 -10.28
N GLY A 167 -24.25 -16.92 -9.39
CA GLY A 167 -23.01 -16.57 -8.69
C GLY A 167 -22.87 -17.27 -7.34
N ALA A 168 -22.59 -18.59 -7.36
CA ALA A 168 -22.30 -19.38 -6.16
C ALA A 168 -21.11 -18.78 -5.40
N GLY A 169 -21.40 -18.02 -4.33
CA GLY A 169 -20.40 -17.48 -3.42
C GLY A 169 -20.99 -17.40 -2.02
N ALA A 170 -20.33 -18.07 -1.08
CA ALA A 170 -20.85 -18.44 0.23
C ALA A 170 -21.43 -17.27 1.05
N ALA A 171 -22.67 -17.43 1.51
CA ALA A 171 -23.29 -16.59 2.54
C ALA A 171 -23.39 -17.38 3.86
N THR A 172 -22.31 -17.41 4.64
CA THR A 172 -22.39 -17.85 6.03
C THR A 172 -22.91 -16.70 6.88
N VAL A 173 -24.19 -16.73 7.25
CA VAL A 173 -24.70 -15.87 8.31
C VAL A 173 -24.85 -16.68 9.58
N ILE A 174 -24.14 -16.22 10.60
CA ILE A 174 -24.17 -16.74 11.96
C ILE A 174 -25.61 -16.67 12.47
N SER A 175 -26.14 -17.82 12.89
CA SER A 175 -27.48 -17.99 13.44
C SER A 175 -27.57 -17.38 14.84
N LEU A 176 -28.17 -16.19 14.97
CA LEU A 176 -28.41 -15.56 16.27
C LEU A 176 -29.77 -15.89 16.90
N LEU A 177 -30.50 -16.89 16.40
CA LEU A 177 -31.78 -17.27 16.98
C LEU A 177 -31.97 -18.78 16.97
N THR A 178 -31.49 -19.43 18.01
CA THR A 178 -31.99 -20.74 18.45
C THR A 178 -31.73 -20.84 19.93
N GLY A 179 -32.78 -20.99 20.73
CA GLY A 179 -32.75 -20.97 22.20
C GLY A 179 -32.08 -22.18 22.86
N ASN A 180 -30.97 -22.67 22.31
CA ASN A 180 -30.17 -23.75 22.91
C ASN A 180 -28.73 -23.29 23.13
N ARG A 181 -28.28 -23.46 24.39
CA ARG A 181 -27.06 -22.94 25.01
C ARG A 181 -25.77 -23.58 24.48
N LYS A 182 -25.38 -23.33 23.24
CA LYS A 182 -23.98 -23.52 22.81
C LYS A 182 -23.59 -22.41 21.86
N ILE A 183 -22.93 -21.40 22.42
CA ILE A 183 -22.30 -20.31 21.68
C ILE A 183 -20.98 -20.86 21.17
N GLU A 184 -20.90 -21.16 19.87
CA GLU A 184 -19.60 -21.18 19.20
C GLU A 184 -19.14 -19.72 19.13
N VAL A 185 -18.34 -19.33 20.12
CA VAL A 185 -17.57 -18.09 20.07
C VAL A 185 -16.56 -18.27 18.95
N LEU A 186 -16.99 -17.97 17.73
CA LEU A 186 -16.09 -17.82 16.60
C LEU A 186 -15.26 -16.57 16.86
N GLU A 187 -13.96 -16.80 16.89
CA GLU A 187 -12.86 -15.88 17.17
C GLU A 187 -13.09 -14.48 16.56
N PRO A 188 -12.77 -13.38 17.29
CA PRO A 188 -13.10 -12.01 16.87
C PRO A 188 -12.18 -11.45 15.77
N VAL A 189 -11.74 -12.29 14.83
CA VAL A 189 -10.80 -11.93 13.77
C VAL A 189 -11.47 -12.13 12.42
N ALA A 190 -12.37 -11.21 12.06
CA ALA A 190 -12.61 -10.70 10.70
C ALA A 190 -13.88 -9.84 10.66
N GLY A 191 -13.74 -8.54 10.93
CA GLY A 191 -14.72 -7.50 10.55
C GLY A 191 -16.08 -7.60 11.24
N GLY A 192 -16.15 -7.16 12.49
CA GLY A 192 -17.40 -7.15 13.27
C GLY A 192 -18.48 -6.25 12.65
N ALA A 193 -19.54 -6.88 12.15
CA ALA A 193 -20.84 -6.25 11.86
C ALA A 193 -21.97 -7.30 11.77
N ALA A 194 -21.98 -8.32 12.64
CA ALA A 194 -23.00 -9.38 12.60
C ALA A 194 -24.42 -8.94 13.05
N GLY A 195 -24.63 -7.67 13.40
CA GLY A 195 -25.86 -7.20 14.06
C GLY A 195 -26.93 -6.56 13.16
N ALA A 196 -26.53 -5.80 12.13
CA ALA A 196 -27.48 -4.98 11.38
C ALA A 196 -28.32 -5.80 10.38
N LEU A 197 -27.66 -6.65 9.58
CA LEU A 197 -28.32 -7.45 8.55
C LEU A 197 -29.35 -8.42 9.14
N ALA A 198 -28.99 -9.11 10.23
CA ALA A 198 -29.90 -10.03 10.92
C ALA A 198 -31.15 -9.32 11.42
N SER A 199 -31.01 -8.13 12.02
CA SER A 199 -32.13 -7.35 12.56
C SER A 199 -33.12 -6.88 11.49
N VAL A 200 -32.62 -6.44 10.32
CA VAL A 200 -33.46 -5.98 9.21
C VAL A 200 -34.22 -7.16 8.59
N LEU A 201 -33.54 -8.30 8.38
CA LEU A 201 -34.15 -9.49 7.80
C LEU A 201 -35.18 -10.15 8.72
N LEU A 202 -35.01 -10.05 10.05
CA LEU A 202 -36.02 -10.50 11.00
C LEU A 202 -37.32 -9.69 10.89
N ARG A 203 -37.20 -8.38 10.63
CA ARG A 203 -38.36 -7.49 10.50
C ARG A 203 -39.02 -7.58 9.13
N LYS A 204 -38.23 -7.68 8.04
CA LYS A 204 -38.72 -7.48 6.67
C LYS A 204 -38.58 -8.70 5.73
N LYS A 205 -38.05 -9.84 6.19
CA LYS A 205 -37.77 -11.07 5.40
C LYS A 205 -36.84 -10.90 4.18
N GLN A 206 -36.62 -9.68 3.72
CA GLN A 206 -35.77 -9.27 2.61
C GLN A 206 -35.03 -7.97 2.98
N ALA A 207 -33.83 -7.79 2.46
CA ALA A 207 -33.02 -6.59 2.64
C ALA A 207 -32.19 -6.30 1.40
N ASP A 208 -32.00 -5.01 1.09
CA ASP A 208 -31.05 -4.55 0.08
C ASP A 208 -29.68 -4.39 0.74
N VAL A 209 -28.65 -4.99 0.14
CA VAL A 209 -27.27 -4.98 0.67
C VAL A 209 -26.25 -4.71 -0.41
N PHE A 210 -25.11 -4.15 -0.04
CA PHE A 210 -23.95 -4.10 -0.93
C PHE A 210 -23.21 -5.43 -0.87
N VAL A 211 -23.04 -6.08 -2.01
CA VAL A 211 -22.24 -7.30 -2.16
C VAL A 211 -21.00 -6.94 -2.95
N LEU A 212 -19.87 -6.87 -2.25
CA LEU A 212 -18.60 -6.37 -2.78
C LEU A 212 -17.68 -7.54 -3.09
N ARG A 213 -17.15 -7.62 -4.31
CA ARG A 213 -16.11 -8.56 -4.72
C ARG A 213 -14.76 -7.87 -4.62
N PRO A 214 -13.91 -8.19 -3.64
CA PRO A 214 -12.72 -7.37 -3.34
C PRO A 214 -11.77 -7.17 -4.52
N GLU A 215 -11.58 -8.19 -5.35
CA GLU A 215 -10.69 -8.15 -6.52
C GLU A 215 -11.24 -7.34 -7.70
N GLU A 216 -12.55 -7.07 -7.72
CA GLU A 216 -13.21 -6.30 -8.79
C GLU A 216 -13.62 -4.89 -8.33
N ASP A 217 -13.98 -4.77 -7.05
CA ASP A 217 -14.68 -3.60 -6.52
C ASP A 217 -13.81 -2.74 -5.59
N LEU A 218 -12.83 -3.35 -4.92
CA LEU A 218 -12.15 -2.73 -3.78
C LEU A 218 -10.71 -2.31 -4.04
N ASP A 219 -10.23 -2.40 -5.28
CA ASP A 219 -8.96 -1.81 -5.70
C ASP A 219 -8.85 -0.36 -5.20
N ILE A 220 -7.77 -0.09 -4.48
CA ILE A 220 -7.59 1.19 -3.79
C ILE A 220 -6.75 2.11 -4.64
N THR A 221 -7.16 3.37 -4.75
CA THR A 221 -6.40 4.40 -5.44
C THR A 221 -5.83 5.37 -4.42
N LEU A 222 -4.51 5.61 -4.49
CA LEU A 222 -3.83 6.55 -3.62
C LEU A 222 -4.39 7.97 -3.80
N THR A 223 -4.78 8.62 -2.71
CA THR A 223 -5.23 10.02 -2.73
C THR A 223 -4.10 11.01 -2.49
N SER A 224 -2.98 10.54 -1.93
CA SER A 224 -1.77 11.31 -1.71
C SER A 224 -0.52 10.52 -2.12
N ASN A 225 0.59 11.22 -2.32
CA ASN A 225 1.88 10.57 -2.51
C ASN A 225 2.22 9.68 -1.31
N LEU A 226 2.72 8.49 -1.58
CA LEU A 226 3.16 7.52 -0.58
C LEU A 226 4.68 7.41 -0.62
N VAL A 227 5.35 7.81 0.47
CA VAL A 227 6.81 7.73 0.60
C VAL A 227 7.18 6.40 1.25
N ILE A 228 8.02 5.62 0.56
CA ILE A 228 8.50 4.33 1.00
C ILE A 228 9.98 4.44 1.31
N SER A 229 10.32 4.36 2.59
CA SER A 229 11.72 4.30 3.04
C SER A 229 12.26 2.89 2.86
N ARG A 230 13.26 2.72 1.98
CA ARG A 230 14.00 1.47 1.87
C ARG A 230 14.98 1.39 3.03
N ASN A 231 14.68 0.55 4.02
CA ASN A 231 15.69 0.14 4.99
C ASN A 231 16.54 -0.93 4.33
N THR A 232 17.78 -0.60 3.99
CA THR A 232 18.79 -1.61 3.65
C THR A 232 19.17 -2.33 4.94
N THR A 233 18.50 -3.45 5.22
CA THR A 233 19.02 -4.41 6.19
C THR A 233 20.29 -4.99 5.58
N ASN A 234 21.45 -4.57 6.10
CA ASN A 234 22.72 -5.24 5.80
C ASN A 234 22.57 -6.69 6.30
N TYR A 235 22.74 -7.66 5.40
CA TYR A 235 22.99 -9.05 5.75
C TYR A 235 24.47 -9.23 6.05
#